data_AF-D2RUU1-F1
#
_entry.id   AF-D2RUU1-F1
#
_cell.length_a   1.000
_cell.length_b   1.000
_cell.length_c   1.000
_cell.angle_alpha   90.00
_cell.angle_beta   90.00
_cell.angle_gamma   90.00
#
_symmetry.space_group_name_H-M   'P 1'
#
loop_
_entity.id
_entity.type
_entity.pdbx_description
1 polymer ?
#
loop_
_entity_poly.entity_id
_entity_poly.type
_entity_poly.pdbx_seq_one_letter_code
_entity_poly.pdbx_strand_id
1 'polypeptide(L)' 'MHDSRGELEVETLLKIVLALFAIFLAFQILEMVIGGIASLLGPFFVLVQLGVALVIVLWLLERI' A
#
# COMPACT_ATOMS: atom_id res chain seq x y z
N MET A 1 21.71 -31.21 10.62
CA MET A 1 20.39 -30.74 10.17
C MET A 1 19.86 -29.82 11.26
N HIS A 2 19.74 -28.52 10.97
CA HIS A 2 19.11 -27.57 11.88
C HIS A 2 17.60 -27.64 11.62
N ASP A 3 16.90 -28.49 12.37
CA ASP A 3 15.45 -28.65 12.23
C ASP A 3 14.76 -27.54 13.05
N SER A 4 14.83 -26.31 12.54
CA SER A 4 14.24 -25.11 13.15
C SER A 4 12.75 -24.93 12.79
N ARG A 5 12.14 -25.95 12.16
CA ARG A 5 10.75 -25.90 11.70
C ARG A 5 9.82 -26.06 12.92
N GLY A 6 9.41 -24.94 13.50
CA GLY A 6 8.51 -24.90 14.65
C GLY A 6 9.01 -24.10 15.85
N GLU A 7 10.13 -23.37 15.72
CA GLU A 7 10.65 -22.51 16.80
C GLU A 7 9.71 -21.36 17.17
N LEU A 8 8.81 -20.98 16.26
CA LEU A 8 7.78 -19.98 16.49
C LEU A 8 6.57 -20.60 17.21
N GLU A 9 6.31 -20.12 18.41
CA GLU A 9 5.10 -20.45 19.16
C GLU A 9 3.83 -20.10 18.37
N VAL A 10 2.82 -20.97 18.45
CA VAL A 10 1.53 -20.81 17.74
C VAL A 10 0.87 -19.47 18.06
N GLU A 11 0.96 -19.02 19.32
CA GLU A 11 0.44 -17.72 19.73
C GLU A 11 1.13 -16.55 19.01
N THR A 12 2.45 -16.64 18.85
CA THR A 12 3.25 -15.61 18.14
C THR A 12 2.90 -15.60 16.65
N LEU A 13 2.76 -16.76 16.03
CA LEU A 13 2.28 -16.86 14.64
C LEU A 13 0.89 -16.25 14.50
N LEU A 14 -0.02 -16.55 15.41
CA LEU A 14 -1.38 -16.01 15.38
C LEU A 14 -1.38 -14.47 15.50
N LYS A 15 -0.55 -13.91 16.38
CA LYS A 15 -0.39 -12.45 16.50
C LYS A 15 0.16 -11.82 15.23
N ILE A 16 1.17 -12.43 14.61
CA ILE A 16 1.74 -11.94 13.34
C ILE A 16 0.70 -11.98 12.24
N VAL A 17 -0.02 -13.10 12.09
CA VAL A 17 -1.09 -13.23 11.09
C VAL A 17 -2.19 -12.20 11.33
N LEU A 18 -2.60 -12.00 12.58
CA LEU A 18 -3.61 -10.99 12.94
C LEU A 18 -3.14 -9.57 12.60
N ALA A 19 -1.88 -9.23 12.90
CA ALA A 19 -1.30 -7.93 12.56
C ALA A 19 -1.22 -7.73 11.04
N LEU A 20 -0.78 -8.74 10.30
CA LEU A 20 -0.76 -8.71 8.83
C LEU A 20 -2.17 -8.55 8.26
N PHE A 21 -3.16 -9.24 8.83
CA PHE A 21 -4.54 -9.12 8.41
C PHE A 21 -5.11 -7.72 8.70
N ALA A 22 -4.74 -7.11 9.82
CA ALA A 22 -5.10 -5.73 10.15
C ALA A 22 -4.48 -4.73 9.17
N ILE A 23 -3.19 -4.88 8.83
CA ILE A 23 -2.52 -4.06 7.81
C ILE A 23 -3.18 -4.24 6.44
N PHE A 24 -3.51 -5.48 6.10
CA PHE A 24 -4.21 -5.80 4.85
C PHE A 24 -5.58 -5.10 4.79
N LEU A 25 -6.35 -5.13 5.88
CA LEU A 25 -7.62 -4.40 6.01
C LEU A 25 -7.43 -2.89 5.85
N ALA A 26 -6.38 -2.31 6.44
CA ALA A 26 -6.08 -0.90 6.29
C ALA A 26 -5.81 -0.54 4.82
N PHE A 27 -5.07 -1.36 4.08
CA PHE A 27 -4.86 -1.15 2.65
C PHE A 27 -6.15 -1.29 1.84
N GLN A 28 -7.01 -2.25 2.15
CA GLN A 28 -8.32 -2.37 1.47
C GLN A 28 -9.18 -1.12 1.67
N ILE A 29 -9.20 -0.55 2.88
CA ILE A 29 -9.92 0.70 3.15
C ILE A 29 -9.30 1.85 2.34
N LEU A 30 -7.97 1.94 2.31
CA LEU A 30 -7.27 2.96 1.55
C LEU A 30 -7.57 2.87 0.05
N GLU A 31 -7.56 1.66 -0.51
CA GLU A 31 -7.88 1.41 -1.92
C GLU A 31 -9.34 1.79 -2.23
N MET A 32 -10.28 1.46 -1.35
CA MET A 32 -11.68 1.86 -1.51
C MET A 32 -11.85 3.38 -1.53
N VAL A 33 -11.17 4.09 -0.63
CA VAL A 33 -11.22 5.56 -0.54
C VAL A 33 -10.61 6.20 -1.79
N ILE A 34 -9.40 5.77 -2.18
CA ILE A 34 -8.70 6.29 -3.37
C ILE A 34 -9.51 5.97 -4.63
N GLY A 35 -10.02 4.74 -4.76
CA GLY A 35 -10.88 4.31 -5.86
C GLY A 35 -12.17 5.11 -5.95
N GLY A 36 -12.79 5.43 -4.80
CA GLY A 36 -13.95 6.32 -4.73
C GLY A 36 -13.63 7.71 -5.29
N ILE A 37 -12.53 8.33 -4.85
CA ILE A 37 -12.09 9.64 -5.36
C ILE A 37 -11.73 9.57 -6.85
N ALA A 38 -11.04 8.52 -7.27
CA ALA A 38 -10.68 8.29 -8.67
C ALA A 38 -11.93 8.15 -9.55
N SER A 39 -12.96 7.47 -9.06
CA SER A 39 -14.24 7.32 -9.78
C SER A 39 -14.96 8.66 -10.00
N LEU A 40 -14.86 9.58 -9.03
CA LEU A 40 -15.42 10.94 -9.16
C LEU A 40 -14.67 11.77 -10.20
N LEU A 41 -13.36 11.61 -10.28
CA LEU A 41 -12.52 12.26 -11.29
C LEU A 41 -12.67 11.61 -12.68
N GLY A 42 -13.10 10.34 -12.72
CA GLY A 42 -13.29 9.57 -13.93
C GLY A 42 -12.02 9.54 -14.80
N PRO A 43 -12.11 9.80 -16.12
CA PRO A 43 -10.96 9.73 -17.03
C PRO A 43 -9.88 10.77 -16.73
N PHE A 44 -10.21 11.87 -16.04
CA PHE A 44 -9.23 12.90 -15.67
C PHE A 44 -8.26 12.45 -14.58
N PHE A 45 -8.57 11.36 -13.85
CA PHE A 45 -7.66 10.78 -12.85
C PHE A 45 -6.28 10.47 -13.44
N VAL A 46 -6.23 9.98 -14.69
CA VAL A 46 -4.97 9.69 -15.40
C VAL A 46 -4.12 10.94 -15.58
N LEU A 47 -4.74 12.09 -15.90
CA LEU A 47 -4.02 13.34 -16.08
C LEU A 47 -3.48 13.87 -14.75
N VAL A 48 -4.24 13.74 -13.66
CA VAL A 48 -3.78 14.10 -12.31
C VAL A 48 -2.59 13.22 -11.92
N GLN A 49 -2.67 11.92 -12.16
CA GLN A 49 -1.60 10.97 -11.84
C GLN A 49 -0.32 11.25 -12.64
N LEU A 50 -0.45 11.59 -13.92
CA LEU A 50 0.66 12.04 -14.76
C LEU A 50 1.25 13.37 -14.28
N GLY A 51 0.41 14.31 -13.85
CA GLY A 51 0.86 15.57 -13.26
C GLY A 51 1.67 15.35 -11.99
N VAL A 52 1.21 14.49 -11.09
CA VAL A 52 1.94 14.10 -9.88
C VAL A 52 3.27 13.43 -10.23
N ALA A 53 3.26 12.47 -11.17
CA ALA A 53 4.49 11.82 -11.62
C ALA A 53 5.49 12.82 -12.21
N LEU A 54 5.01 13.79 -13.00
CA LEU A 54 5.85 14.85 -13.55
C LEU A 54 6.44 15.73 -12.46
N VAL A 55 5.66 16.11 -11.44
CA VAL A 55 6.16 16.87 -10.29
C VAL A 55 7.24 16.08 -9.54
N ILE A 56 7.03 14.79 -9.30
CA ILE A 56 8.02 13.91 -8.66
C ILE A 56 9.31 13.87 -9.50
N VAL A 57 9.19 13.71 -10.82
CA VAL A 57 10.35 13.67 -11.73
C VAL A 57 11.09 15.01 -11.74
N LEU A 58 10.37 16.14 -11.81
CA LEU A 58 10.97 17.47 -11.81
C LEU A 58 11.65 17.79 -10.46
N TRP A 59 11.06 17.36 -9.35
CA TRP A 59 11.66 17.44 -8.02
C TRP A 59 12.94 16.58 -7.94
N LEU A 60 12.91 15.35 -8.46
CA LEU A 60 14.08 14.46 -8.50
C LEU A 60 15.22 15.04 -9.34
N LEU A 61 14.90 15.85 -10.36
CA LEU A 61 15.86 16.54 -11.21
C LEU A 61 16.29 17.91 -10.64
N GLU A 62 15.85 18.28 -9.43
CA GLU A 62 16.10 19.58 -8.78
C GLU A 62 15.67 20.76 -9.67
N ARG A 63 14.61 20.58 -10.47
CA ARG A 63 14.08 21.61 -11.39
C ARG A 63 12.90 22.39 -10.80
N ILE A 64 12.47 22.05 -9.59
CA ILE A 64 11.45 22.69 -8.76
C ILE A 64 12.02 22.75 -7.36
#